data_AF-A0A938WCG6-F1
#
_entry.id   AF-A0A938WCG6-F1
#
_cell.length_a   1.000
_cell.length_b   1.000
_cell.length_c   1.000
_cell.angle_alpha   90.00
_cell.angle_beta   90.00
_cell.angle_gamma   90.00
#
_symmetry.space_group_name_H-M   'P 1'
#
loop_
_entity.id
_entity.type
_entity.pdbx_description
1 polymer ?
#
loop_
_entity_poly.entity_id
_entity_poly.type
_entity_poly.pdbx_seq_one_letter_code
_entity_poly.pdbx_strand_id
1 'polypeptide(L)'
;MTEHRPVLTRALLAGTVALALPLVALARPGAGLRCDTRMDNDHRPHELCCEHHEHPRHRGHDAPDGDHPWMRVHGLDLSDGQREQIRRLMRDAAEAQQERAESLRRSHDELRELALSADYSEAKLKSLAEASGRTATELAELRAQTARKVYEILTPEQRQQLAARRKERLERREERMERREPGLERCPACLERCEHEDHAPEGSR
;
A
#
# COMPACT_ATOMS: atom_id res chain seq x y z
N MET A 1 5.73 -24.97 -61.63
CA MET A 1 6.15 -24.90 -60.22
C MET A 1 4.89 -24.73 -59.40
N THR A 2 4.59 -25.79 -58.68
CA THR A 2 3.56 -25.96 -57.66
C THR A 2 3.71 -24.92 -56.55
N GLU A 3 2.60 -24.50 -55.96
CA GLU A 3 2.28 -24.68 -54.53
C GLU A 3 1.04 -23.85 -54.20
N HIS A 4 -0.06 -24.56 -54.01
CA HIS A 4 -1.33 -24.04 -53.50
C HIS A 4 -1.15 -23.61 -52.04
N ARG A 5 -1.65 -22.41 -51.71
CA ARG A 5 -1.83 -21.95 -50.32
C ARG A 5 -2.81 -22.87 -49.57
N PRO A 6 -2.43 -23.50 -48.46
CA PRO A 6 -3.41 -24.02 -47.52
C PRO A 6 -3.74 -22.96 -46.48
N VAL A 7 -4.91 -22.35 -46.66
CA VAL A 7 -5.66 -21.67 -45.61
C VAL A 7 -5.99 -22.72 -44.56
N LEU A 8 -5.25 -22.72 -43.45
CA LEU A 8 -5.56 -23.55 -42.28
C LEU A 8 -6.60 -22.83 -41.43
N THR A 9 -7.83 -22.85 -41.94
CA THR A 9 -9.05 -22.69 -41.15
C THR A 9 -9.19 -23.93 -40.27
N ARG A 10 -8.85 -23.82 -38.98
CA ARG A 10 -9.16 -24.84 -37.99
C ARG A 10 -9.98 -24.23 -36.86
N ALA A 11 -11.28 -24.33 -37.07
CA ALA A 11 -12.37 -24.55 -36.12
C ALA A 11 -12.03 -24.34 -34.63
N LEU A 12 -12.35 -23.16 -34.11
CA LEU A 12 -12.66 -22.98 -32.70
C LEU A 12 -14.05 -23.55 -32.45
N LEU A 13 -14.11 -24.80 -31.96
CA LEU A 13 -15.33 -25.38 -31.40
C LEU A 13 -15.66 -24.64 -30.10
N ALA A 14 -16.68 -23.79 -30.17
CA ALA A 14 -17.35 -23.18 -29.04
C ALA A 14 -18.03 -24.27 -28.21
N GLY A 15 -17.43 -24.60 -27.07
CA GLY A 15 -18.00 -25.51 -26.07
C GLY A 15 -18.21 -24.78 -24.75
N THR A 16 -19.15 -23.85 -24.69
CA THR A 16 -19.58 -23.22 -23.44
C THR A 16 -20.55 -24.15 -22.72
N VAL A 17 -20.04 -24.97 -21.81
CA VAL A 17 -20.87 -25.65 -20.81
C VAL A 17 -21.28 -24.61 -19.77
N ALA A 18 -22.51 -24.12 -19.87
CA ALA A 18 -23.13 -23.27 -18.87
C ALA A 18 -23.46 -24.13 -17.63
N LEU A 19 -22.53 -24.23 -16.69
CA LEU A 19 -22.80 -24.72 -15.35
C LEU A 19 -23.65 -23.67 -14.61
N ALA A 20 -24.94 -23.95 -14.49
CA ALA A 20 -25.86 -23.21 -13.63
C ALA A 20 -25.42 -23.35 -12.17
N LEU A 21 -24.70 -22.35 -11.67
CA LEU A 21 -24.43 -22.19 -10.24
C LEU A 21 -25.72 -21.75 -9.54
N PRO A 22 -26.17 -22.42 -8.46
CA PRO A 22 -27.26 -21.90 -7.66
C PRO A 22 -26.76 -20.62 -6.96
N LEU A 23 -27.43 -19.50 -7.26
CA LEU A 23 -27.33 -18.25 -6.52
C LEU A 23 -27.85 -18.47 -5.10
N VAL A 24 -26.97 -18.90 -4.19
CA VAL A 24 -27.22 -18.75 -2.76
C VAL A 24 -26.93 -17.29 -2.43
N ALA A 25 -28.00 -16.50 -2.36
CA ALA A 25 -27.99 -15.16 -1.82
C ALA A 25 -27.66 -15.23 -0.32
N LEU A 26 -26.38 -15.14 0.01
CA LEU A 26 -25.99 -14.67 1.34
C LEU A 26 -26.32 -13.18 1.36
N ALA A 27 -27.45 -12.85 1.99
CA ALA A 27 -27.73 -11.49 2.43
C ALA A 27 -26.57 -11.07 3.35
N ARG A 28 -25.57 -10.42 2.76
CA ARG A 28 -24.60 -9.62 3.50
C ARG A 28 -25.44 -8.49 4.09
N PRO A 29 -25.54 -8.33 5.42
CA PRO A 29 -25.96 -7.05 5.98
C PRO A 29 -24.93 -6.02 5.52
N GLY A 30 -25.23 -5.41 4.38
CA GLY A 30 -24.59 -4.23 3.87
C GLY A 30 -25.18 -3.08 4.65
N ALA A 31 -24.41 -2.57 5.60
CA ALA A 31 -24.20 -1.17 5.85
C ALA A 31 -23.58 -1.13 7.24
N GLY A 32 -22.25 -1.05 7.28
CA GLY A 32 -21.68 -0.26 8.36
C GLY A 32 -22.33 1.11 8.22
N LEU A 33 -23.34 1.38 9.03
CA LEU A 33 -23.70 2.74 9.39
C LEU A 33 -22.38 3.33 9.87
N ARG A 34 -21.76 4.11 8.97
CA ARG A 34 -20.86 5.15 9.43
C ARG A 34 -21.76 5.99 10.31
N CYS A 35 -21.56 5.92 11.62
CA CYS A 35 -22.10 6.93 12.50
C CYS A 35 -21.60 8.24 11.89
N ASP A 36 -22.53 8.99 11.31
CA ASP A 36 -22.30 10.35 10.89
C ASP A 36 -21.72 11.02 12.12
N THR A 37 -20.41 11.28 12.10
CA THR A 37 -19.84 12.23 13.02
C THR A 37 -20.31 13.57 12.49
N ARG A 38 -21.55 13.89 12.83
CA ARG A 38 -22.00 15.27 12.92
C ARG A 38 -20.97 15.94 13.82
N MET A 39 -20.10 16.73 13.20
CA MET A 39 -19.14 17.57 13.88
C MET A 39 -19.93 18.67 14.60
N ASP A 40 -20.58 18.33 15.71
CA ASP A 40 -21.10 19.31 16.64
C ASP A 40 -19.90 19.91 17.38
N ASN A 41 -19.83 21.24 17.36
CA ASN A 41 -18.67 22.05 17.75
C ASN A 41 -18.51 22.18 19.28
N ASP A 42 -18.98 21.20 20.05
CA ASP A 42 -18.92 21.19 21.50
C ASP A 42 -17.93 20.12 21.97
N HIS A 43 -16.64 20.50 21.97
CA HIS A 43 -15.59 19.74 22.63
C HIS A 43 -15.81 19.73 24.15
N ARG A 44 -16.51 18.71 24.68
CA ARG A 44 -16.30 18.26 26.06
C ARG A 44 -15.30 17.10 26.04
N PRO A 45 -14.19 17.17 26.81
CA PRO A 45 -13.17 16.15 26.75
C PRO A 45 -13.73 14.84 27.29
N HIS A 46 -13.62 13.79 26.50
CA HIS A 46 -14.06 12.44 26.84
C HIS A 46 -13.08 11.81 27.84
N GLU A 47 -13.13 12.24 29.11
CA GLU A 47 -12.18 11.84 30.16
C GLU A 47 -12.44 10.44 30.79
N LEU A 48 -13.37 9.62 30.30
CA LEU A 48 -13.82 8.44 31.06
C LEU A 48 -14.03 7.14 30.26
N CYS A 49 -13.30 6.90 29.15
CA CYS A 49 -13.34 5.58 28.49
C CYS A 49 -11.98 5.01 28.02
N CYS A 50 -10.84 5.65 28.32
CA CYS A 50 -9.54 5.03 28.06
C CYS A 50 -8.60 5.33 29.22
N GLU A 51 -8.33 4.31 30.04
CA GLU A 51 -7.18 4.33 30.94
C GLU A 51 -5.93 4.65 30.11
N HIS A 52 -5.25 5.73 30.45
CA HIS A 52 -4.16 6.32 29.68
C HIS A 52 -2.99 5.35 29.53
N HIS A 53 -3.02 4.50 28.50
CA HIS A 53 -1.79 4.04 27.90
C HIS A 53 -1.17 5.25 27.21
N GLU A 54 -0.05 5.72 27.75
CA GLU A 54 0.88 6.57 27.04
C GLU A 54 1.37 5.82 25.80
N HIS A 55 0.57 5.79 24.73
CA HIS A 55 1.05 5.37 23.44
C HIS A 55 2.14 6.38 23.06
N PRO A 56 3.42 5.98 22.93
CA PRO A 56 4.42 6.84 22.33
C PRO A 56 3.80 7.31 21.02
N ARG A 57 3.79 8.63 20.77
CA ARG A 57 3.36 9.16 19.46
C ARG A 57 4.16 8.41 18.41
N HIS A 58 3.54 7.41 17.79
CA HIS A 58 4.12 6.69 16.68
C HIS A 58 4.15 7.71 15.56
N ARG A 59 5.28 8.42 15.46
CA ARG A 59 5.65 9.22 14.31
C ARG A 59 5.48 8.28 13.13
N GLY A 60 4.44 8.52 12.31
CA GLY A 60 4.01 7.62 11.24
C GLY A 60 5.21 7.20 10.41
N HIS A 61 5.65 5.96 10.62
CA HIS A 61 6.68 5.30 9.82
C HIS A 61 6.02 4.40 8.76
N ASP A 62 4.76 4.70 8.41
CA ASP A 62 4.06 4.08 7.28
C ASP A 62 4.36 4.83 5.97
N ALA A 63 5.63 5.20 5.76
CA ALA A 63 6.10 5.48 4.41
C ALA A 63 6.38 4.11 3.76
N PRO A 64 5.60 3.68 2.74
CA PRO A 64 5.93 2.48 1.97
C PRO A 64 7.27 2.59 1.22
N ASP A 65 7.94 3.74 1.28
CA ASP A 65 9.26 4.00 0.68
C ASP A 65 10.47 3.52 1.50
N GLY A 66 10.26 2.82 2.62
CA GLY A 66 11.35 2.35 3.50
C GLY A 66 12.27 1.27 2.93
N ASP A 67 12.03 0.74 1.72
CA ASP A 67 12.89 -0.28 1.09
C ASP A 67 14.04 0.36 0.29
N HIS A 68 14.77 1.29 0.90
CA HIS A 68 15.98 1.83 0.29
C HIS A 68 17.06 0.72 0.23
N PRO A 69 17.72 0.48 -0.92
CA PRO A 69 18.71 -0.59 -1.07
C PRO A 69 19.82 -0.57 0.00
N TRP A 70 20.22 0.62 0.44
CA TRP A 70 21.16 0.82 1.55
C TRP A 70 20.69 0.21 2.88
N MET A 71 19.40 0.35 3.22
CA MET A 71 18.85 -0.18 4.46
C MET A 71 18.84 -1.72 4.48
N ARG A 72 18.88 -2.37 3.32
CA ARG A 72 18.97 -3.83 3.22
C ARG A 72 20.36 -4.38 3.57
N VAL A 73 21.42 -3.68 3.17
CA VAL A 73 22.81 -4.09 3.46
C VAL A 73 23.36 -3.51 4.76
N HIS A 74 22.61 -2.61 5.41
CA HIS A 74 23.00 -2.01 6.67
C HIS A 74 23.15 -3.09 7.76
N GLY A 75 24.30 -3.10 8.44
CA GLY A 75 24.64 -4.05 9.48
C GLY A 75 25.13 -5.42 8.99
N LEU A 76 25.39 -5.61 7.69
CA LEU A 76 26.24 -6.72 7.22
C LEU A 76 27.70 -6.38 7.51
N ASP A 77 28.53 -7.39 7.80
CA ASP A 77 29.98 -7.24 7.93
C ASP A 77 30.60 -7.07 6.54
N LEU A 78 30.49 -5.85 6.01
CA LEU A 78 31.11 -5.44 4.75
C LEU A 78 32.59 -5.13 4.97
N SER A 79 33.45 -5.35 3.97
CA SER A 79 34.80 -4.79 3.99
C SER A 79 34.76 -3.29 3.70
N ASP A 80 35.82 -2.55 4.04
CA ASP A 80 35.89 -1.11 3.73
C ASP A 80 35.83 -0.82 2.24
N GLY A 81 36.43 -1.68 1.42
CA GLY A 81 36.33 -1.61 -0.05
C GLY A 81 34.91 -1.80 -0.55
N GLN A 82 34.18 -2.80 -0.02
CA GLN A 82 32.76 -3.00 -0.37
C GLN A 82 31.90 -1.81 0.06
N ARG A 83 32.13 -1.29 1.27
CA ARG A 83 31.39 -0.12 1.79
C ARG A 83 31.57 1.09 0.88
N GLU A 84 32.78 1.41 0.47
CA GLU A 84 33.01 2.58 -0.39
C GLU A 84 32.39 2.39 -1.78
N GLN A 85 32.52 1.20 -2.36
CA GLN A 85 31.91 0.90 -3.65
C GLN A 85 30.38 1.05 -3.62
N ILE A 86 29.73 0.55 -2.55
CA ILE A 86 28.29 0.70 -2.36
C ILE A 86 27.93 2.17 -2.15
N ARG A 87 28.68 2.92 -1.32
CA ARG A 87 28.40 4.35 -1.09
C ARG A 87 28.50 5.15 -2.38
N ARG A 88 29.52 4.91 -3.20
CA ARG A 88 29.66 5.55 -4.52
C ARG A 88 28.46 5.25 -5.40
N LEU A 89 28.09 3.98 -5.54
CA LEU A 89 26.92 3.57 -6.31
C LEU A 89 25.63 4.23 -5.81
N MET A 90 25.44 4.36 -4.50
CA MET A 90 24.26 5.03 -3.94
C MET A 90 24.28 6.53 -4.25
N ARG A 91 25.43 7.21 -4.14
CA ARG A 91 25.55 8.63 -4.50
C ARG A 91 25.23 8.87 -5.96
N ASP A 92 25.77 8.05 -6.85
CA ASP A 92 25.54 8.16 -8.30
C ASP A 92 24.06 7.94 -8.65
N ALA A 93 23.38 7.03 -7.94
CA ALA A 93 21.95 6.77 -8.14
C ALA A 93 21.03 7.79 -7.43
N ALA A 94 21.54 8.57 -6.48
CA ALA A 94 20.71 9.41 -5.62
C ALA A 94 20.03 10.53 -6.40
N GLU A 95 20.74 11.22 -7.29
CA GLU A 95 20.20 12.35 -8.05
C GLU A 95 19.01 11.93 -8.93
N ALA A 96 19.21 10.89 -9.74
CA ALA A 96 18.15 10.33 -10.59
C ALA A 96 16.95 9.81 -9.77
N GLN A 97 17.18 9.24 -8.58
CA GLN A 97 16.09 8.82 -7.71
C GLN A 97 15.33 10.00 -7.11
N GLN A 98 16.02 11.05 -6.67
CA GLN A 98 15.40 12.25 -6.10
C GLN A 98 14.51 12.94 -7.13
N GLU A 99 15.00 13.16 -8.35
CA GLU A 99 14.24 13.78 -9.42
C GLU A 99 12.94 13.01 -9.72
N ARG A 100 13.02 11.68 -9.89
CA ARG A 100 11.84 10.83 -10.15
C ARG A 100 10.89 10.80 -8.96
N ALA A 101 11.40 10.79 -7.73
CA ALA A 101 10.59 10.82 -6.52
C ALA A 101 9.88 12.19 -6.33
N GLU A 102 10.52 13.30 -6.70
CA GLU A 102 9.86 14.60 -6.76
C GLU A 102 8.77 14.64 -7.83
N SER A 103 9.06 14.15 -9.04
CA SER A 103 8.07 14.06 -10.11
C SER A 103 6.86 13.24 -9.67
N LEU A 104 7.07 12.09 -9.03
CA LEU A 104 5.97 11.24 -8.54
C LEU A 104 5.15 11.95 -7.44
N ARG A 105 5.82 12.66 -6.52
CA ARG A 105 5.13 13.46 -5.50
C ARG A 105 4.25 14.53 -6.12
N ARG A 106 4.78 15.28 -7.09
CA ARG A 106 4.03 16.31 -7.83
C ARG A 106 2.84 15.71 -8.56
N SER A 107 3.01 14.57 -9.25
CA SER A 107 1.88 13.89 -9.90
C SER A 107 0.80 13.44 -8.90
N HIS A 108 1.17 13.01 -7.70
CA HIS A 108 0.20 12.71 -6.64
C HIS A 108 -0.51 13.96 -6.10
N ASP A 109 0.18 15.09 -6.02
CA ASP A 109 -0.41 16.38 -5.66
C ASP A 109 -1.42 16.83 -6.73
N GLU A 110 -1.04 16.79 -8.01
CA GLU A 110 -1.90 17.13 -9.15
C GLU A 110 -3.15 16.25 -9.22
N LEU A 111 -3.03 14.94 -8.97
CA LEU A 111 -4.17 14.03 -8.91
C LEU A 111 -5.13 14.39 -7.76
N ARG A 112 -4.59 14.76 -6.59
CA ARG A 112 -5.38 15.23 -5.45
C ARG A 112 -6.07 16.55 -5.73
N GLU A 113 -5.38 17.49 -6.37
CA GLU A 113 -5.94 18.79 -6.77
C GLU A 113 -7.04 18.62 -7.83
N LEU A 114 -6.82 17.80 -8.86
CA LEU A 114 -7.83 17.54 -9.90
C LEU A 114 -9.13 17.01 -9.29
N ALA A 115 -9.03 16.12 -8.30
CA ALA A 115 -10.19 15.53 -7.62
C ALA A 115 -11.05 16.57 -6.85
N LEU A 116 -10.46 17.71 -6.46
CA LEU A 116 -11.15 18.80 -5.78
C LEU A 116 -11.45 19.99 -6.71
N SER A 117 -11.00 19.94 -7.96
CA SER A 117 -11.15 21.03 -8.93
C SER A 117 -12.50 21.00 -9.65
N ALA A 118 -12.99 22.18 -10.04
CA ALA A 118 -14.15 22.30 -10.93
C ALA A 118 -13.86 21.79 -12.36
N ASP A 119 -12.59 21.63 -12.72
CA ASP A 119 -12.10 21.22 -14.04
C ASP A 119 -11.93 19.70 -14.19
N TYR A 120 -12.47 18.93 -13.24
CA TYR A 120 -12.44 17.47 -13.24
C TYR A 120 -13.01 16.89 -14.53
N SER A 121 -12.26 15.97 -15.15
CA SER A 121 -12.79 15.09 -16.19
C SER A 121 -12.11 13.74 -16.13
N GLU A 122 -12.84 12.69 -16.48
CA GLU A 122 -12.28 11.32 -16.51
C GLU A 122 -11.08 11.21 -17.46
N ALA A 123 -11.09 11.96 -18.57
CA ALA A 123 -9.98 11.99 -19.52
C ALA A 123 -8.71 12.60 -18.90
N LYS A 124 -8.82 13.71 -18.15
CA LYS A 124 -7.69 14.33 -17.43
C LYS A 124 -7.19 13.43 -16.32
N LEU A 125 -8.11 12.83 -15.55
CA LEU A 125 -7.78 11.89 -14.48
C LEU A 125 -6.96 10.72 -15.03
N LYS A 126 -7.45 10.08 -16.10
CA LYS A 126 -6.77 8.95 -16.73
C LYS A 126 -5.38 9.33 -17.23
N SER A 127 -5.25 10.47 -17.89
CA SER A 127 -3.96 10.94 -18.42
C SER A 127 -2.93 11.19 -17.31
N LEU A 128 -3.32 11.89 -16.23
CA LEU A 128 -2.45 12.13 -15.07
C LEU A 128 -2.11 10.82 -14.34
N ALA A 129 -3.07 9.93 -14.16
CA ALA A 129 -2.86 8.64 -13.50
C ALA A 129 -1.87 7.76 -14.30
N GLU A 130 -1.99 7.71 -15.62
CA GLU A 130 -1.04 7.00 -16.48
C GLU A 130 0.37 7.60 -16.41
N ALA A 131 0.49 8.92 -16.40
CA ALA A 131 1.78 9.60 -16.26
C ALA A 131 2.43 9.32 -14.89
N SER A 132 1.64 9.38 -13.81
CA SER A 132 2.07 9.02 -12.46
C SER A 132 2.54 7.56 -12.40
N GLY A 133 1.78 6.64 -13.02
CA GLY A 133 2.13 5.22 -13.06
C GLY A 133 3.44 4.94 -13.80
N ARG A 134 3.70 5.64 -14.92
CA ARG A 134 4.98 5.57 -15.63
C ARG A 134 6.15 6.02 -14.74
N THR A 135 6.02 7.17 -14.10
CA THR A 135 7.05 7.71 -13.19
C THR A 135 7.31 6.76 -12.02
N ALA A 136 6.26 6.18 -11.44
CA ALA A 136 6.39 5.17 -10.37
C ALA A 136 7.13 3.92 -10.84
N THR A 137 6.87 3.48 -12.08
CA THR A 137 7.53 2.32 -12.69
C THR A 137 9.02 2.58 -12.90
N GLU A 138 9.38 3.72 -13.49
CA GLU A 138 10.77 4.13 -13.71
C GLU A 138 11.55 4.22 -12.38
N LEU A 139 10.93 4.77 -11.33
CA LEU A 139 11.55 4.84 -10.01
C LEU A 139 11.76 3.45 -9.40
N ALA A 140 10.78 2.54 -9.56
CA ALA A 140 10.90 1.16 -9.09
C ALA A 140 12.02 0.40 -9.84
N GLU A 141 12.11 0.57 -11.16
CA GLU A 141 13.18 0.00 -11.98
C GLU A 141 14.55 0.50 -11.54
N LEU A 142 14.71 1.82 -11.36
CA LEU A 142 15.97 2.43 -10.90
C LEU A 142 16.40 1.88 -9.54
N ARG A 143 15.46 1.78 -8.59
CA ARG A 143 15.70 1.20 -7.26
C ARG A 143 16.10 -0.29 -7.36
N ALA A 144 15.42 -1.06 -8.20
CA ALA A 144 15.70 -2.49 -8.39
C ALA A 144 17.07 -2.73 -9.05
N GLN A 145 17.40 -1.99 -10.10
CA GLN A 145 18.71 -2.06 -10.77
C GLN A 145 19.84 -1.67 -9.81
N THR A 146 19.65 -0.62 -9.02
CA THR A 146 20.60 -0.18 -8.00
C THR A 146 20.80 -1.27 -6.95
N ALA A 147 19.72 -1.88 -6.45
CA ALA A 147 19.80 -3.00 -5.50
C ALA A 147 20.51 -4.23 -6.10
N ARG A 148 20.28 -4.53 -7.39
CA ARG A 148 20.96 -5.63 -8.08
C ARG A 148 22.47 -5.41 -8.13
N LYS A 149 22.93 -4.20 -8.47
CA LYS A 149 24.35 -3.84 -8.47
C LYS A 149 24.99 -3.94 -7.08
N VAL A 150 24.27 -3.54 -6.03
CA VAL A 150 24.71 -3.77 -4.64
C VAL A 150 24.86 -5.26 -4.34
N TYR A 151 23.90 -6.08 -4.74
CA TYR A 151 23.93 -7.52 -4.51
C TYR A 151 25.13 -8.21 -5.18
N GLU A 152 25.62 -7.69 -6.31
CA GLU A 152 26.81 -8.20 -7.00
C GLU A 152 28.10 -8.00 -6.21
N ILE A 153 28.18 -6.93 -5.41
CA ILE A 153 29.34 -6.61 -4.57
C ILE A 153 29.46 -7.58 -3.38
N LEU A 154 28.34 -8.16 -2.95
CA LEU A 154 28.29 -9.04 -1.78
C LEU A 154 28.87 -10.42 -2.07
N THR A 155 29.54 -11.01 -1.08
CA THR A 155 30.01 -12.40 -1.13
C THR A 155 28.83 -13.38 -1.00
N PRO A 156 28.99 -14.66 -1.42
CA PRO A 156 27.95 -15.68 -1.24
C PRO A 156 27.46 -15.81 0.21
N GLU A 157 28.36 -15.71 1.18
CA GLU A 157 28.06 -15.82 2.61
C GLU A 157 27.22 -14.64 3.09
N GLN A 158 27.60 -13.41 2.69
CA GLN A 158 26.84 -12.19 2.98
C GLN A 158 25.44 -12.23 2.37
N ARG A 159 25.29 -12.82 1.17
CA ARG A 159 23.98 -13.00 0.52
C ARG A 159 23.08 -13.98 1.28
N GLN A 160 23.64 -15.06 1.83
CA GLN A 160 22.89 -15.97 2.70
C GLN A 160 22.43 -15.27 3.99
N GLN A 161 23.31 -14.49 4.62
CA GLN A 161 22.95 -13.69 5.79
C GLN A 161 21.82 -12.69 5.49
N LEU A 162 21.86 -12.06 4.31
CA LEU A 162 20.81 -11.15 3.86
C LEU A 162 19.47 -11.87 3.68
N ALA A 163 19.47 -13.08 3.10
CA ALA A 163 18.26 -13.88 2.93
C ALA A 163 17.65 -14.31 4.28
N ALA A 164 18.48 -14.71 5.25
CA ALA A 164 18.04 -15.06 6.60
C ALA A 164 17.39 -13.85 7.31
N ARG A 165 18.03 -12.68 7.26
CA ARG A 165 17.47 -11.43 7.83
C ARG A 165 16.17 -11.00 7.16
N ARG A 166 16.02 -11.26 5.85
CA ARG A 166 14.77 -10.99 5.14
C ARG A 166 13.64 -11.87 5.68
N LYS A 167 13.90 -13.16 5.87
CA LYS A 167 12.93 -14.10 6.45
C LYS A 167 12.50 -13.66 7.85
N GLU A 168 13.44 -13.38 8.73
CA GLU A 168 13.17 -12.93 10.11
C GLU A 168 12.35 -11.62 10.14
N ARG A 169 12.63 -10.68 9.23
CA ARG A 169 11.84 -9.43 9.13
C ARG A 169 10.41 -9.69 8.67
N LEU A 170 10.20 -10.64 7.76
CA LEU A 170 8.87 -11.02 7.30
C LEU A 170 8.08 -11.68 8.44
N GLU A 171 8.68 -12.62 9.16
CA GLU A 171 8.07 -13.28 10.33
C GLU A 171 7.68 -12.24 11.40
N ARG A 172 8.58 -11.34 11.79
CA ARG A 172 8.27 -10.25 12.73
C ARG A 172 7.17 -9.30 12.22
N ARG A 173 7.08 -9.09 10.90
CA ARG A 173 6.00 -8.30 10.32
C ARG A 173 4.68 -9.05 10.42
N GLU A 174 4.66 -10.35 10.13
CA GLU A 174 3.50 -11.23 10.26
C GLU A 174 3.02 -11.26 11.72
N GLU A 175 3.91 -11.49 12.68
CA GLU A 175 3.62 -11.44 14.12
C GLU A 175 3.04 -10.08 14.53
N ARG A 176 3.59 -8.96 14.02
CA ARG A 176 3.04 -7.63 14.27
C ARG A 176 1.65 -7.47 13.66
N MET A 177 1.40 -8.02 12.48
CA MET A 177 0.09 -7.95 11.84
C MET A 177 -0.94 -8.78 12.61
N GLU A 178 -0.57 -9.98 13.07
CA GLU A 178 -1.38 -10.84 13.93
C GLU A 178 -1.69 -10.17 15.28
N ARG A 179 -0.69 -9.57 15.94
CA ARG A 179 -0.90 -8.75 17.15
C ARG A 179 -1.78 -7.52 16.91
N ARG A 180 -1.80 -7.01 15.67
CA ARG A 180 -2.65 -5.88 15.24
C ARG A 180 -4.02 -6.34 14.74
N GLU A 181 -4.37 -7.62 14.85
CA GLU A 181 -5.75 -8.07 14.86
C GLU A 181 -6.25 -8.12 16.32
N PRO A 182 -6.61 -6.99 16.97
CA PRO A 182 -7.61 -7.07 18.01
C PRO A 182 -8.92 -7.45 17.30
N GLY A 183 -9.64 -8.41 17.87
CA GLY A 183 -10.93 -8.83 17.35
C GLY A 183 -11.80 -7.63 17.03
N LEU A 184 -12.56 -7.72 15.94
CA LEU A 184 -13.73 -6.90 15.64
C LEU A 184 -14.84 -7.04 16.70
N GLU A 185 -14.50 -7.34 17.95
CA GLU A 185 -15.38 -7.21 19.09
C GLU A 185 -15.38 -5.73 19.48
N ARG A 186 -16.34 -5.02 18.88
CA ARG A 186 -16.80 -3.71 19.35
C ARG A 186 -16.81 -3.73 20.88
N CYS A 187 -16.16 -2.74 21.50
CA CYS A 187 -16.22 -2.56 22.94
C CYS A 187 -17.70 -2.60 23.37
N PRO A 188 -18.12 -3.46 24.30
CA PRO A 188 -19.51 -3.58 24.71
C PRO A 188 -20.08 -2.23 25.19
N ALA A 189 -19.25 -1.40 25.83
CA ALA A 189 -19.64 -0.04 26.24
C ALA A 189 -19.91 0.92 25.07
N CYS A 190 -19.33 0.69 23.89
CA CYS A 190 -19.65 1.45 22.67
C CYS A 190 -20.93 0.94 22.00
N LEU A 191 -21.23 -0.36 22.12
CA LEU A 191 -22.49 -0.94 21.62
C LEU A 191 -23.69 -0.44 22.44
N GLU A 192 -23.59 -0.48 23.77
CA GLU A 192 -24.65 0.00 24.68
C GLU A 192 -24.93 1.51 24.50
N ARG A 193 -23.91 2.30 24.15
CA ARG A 193 -24.07 3.74 23.91
C ARG A 193 -24.78 4.05 22.61
N CYS A 194 -24.52 3.28 21.54
CA CYS A 194 -25.26 3.41 20.28
C CYS A 194 -26.72 2.98 20.42
N GLU A 195 -27.03 1.98 21.26
CA GLU A 195 -28.39 1.52 21.50
C GLU A 195 -29.24 2.50 22.35
N HIS A 196 -28.59 3.34 23.16
CA HIS A 196 -29.27 4.34 23.97
C HIS A 196 -29.59 5.65 23.24
N GLU A 197 -28.95 5.94 22.10
CA GLU A 197 -29.19 7.16 21.30
C GLU A 197 -30.41 7.06 20.36
N ASP A 198 -31.09 5.91 20.31
CA ASP A 198 -32.35 5.72 19.54
C ASP A 198 -33.62 6.20 20.26
N HIS A 199 -33.51 6.93 21.39
CA HIS A 199 -34.66 7.60 22.02
C HIS A 199 -34.94 8.97 21.37
N ALA A 200 -36.01 9.00 20.59
CA ALA A 200 -36.58 10.14 19.87
C ALA A 200 -36.65 11.46 20.68
N PRO A 201 -36.53 12.63 20.03
CA PRO A 201 -36.92 13.89 20.67
C PRO A 201 -38.44 13.98 20.71
N GLU A 202 -39.04 13.58 21.83
CA GLU A 202 -40.37 14.07 22.19
C GLU A 202 -40.27 15.52 22.67
N GLY A 203 -40.86 16.43 21.89
CA GLY A 203 -41.48 17.64 22.42
C GLY A 203 -40.59 18.89 22.50
N SER A 204 -40.70 19.75 21.48
CA SER A 204 -40.52 21.20 21.65
C SER A 204 -41.88 21.88 21.46
N ARG A 205 -42.37 22.48 22.54
CA ARG A 205 -43.47 23.47 22.55
C ARG A 205 -43.11 24.71 21.74
#